data_AF-A0A5B9VXT9-F1
#
_entry.id   AF-A0A5B9VXT9-F1
#
_cell.length_a   1.000
_cell.length_b   1.000
_cell.length_c   1.000
_cell.angle_alpha   90.00
_cell.angle_beta   90.00
_cell.angle_gamma   90.00
#
_symmetry.space_group_name_H-M   'P 1'
#
loop_
_entity.id
_entity.type
_entity.pdbx_description
1 polymer ?
#
loop_
_entity_poly.entity_id
_entity_poly.type
_entity_poly.pdbx_seq_one_letter_code
_entity_poly.pdbx_strand_id
1 'polypeptide(L)' 'MIDCAYCERPLLCDGCGTPFVPSSPEEYQALSWRDTPIRCPGCGMLLVCRWCKSPYDGRDGQPEGEDGDPTS' A
#
# COMPACT_ATOMS: atom_id res chain seq x y z
N MET A 1 9.66 -2.26 8.29
CA MET A 1 9.26 -2.55 6.90
C MET A 1 7.76 -2.48 6.88
N ILE A 2 7.16 -1.87 5.86
CA ILE A 2 5.70 -1.78 5.79
C ILE A 2 5.21 -3.00 5.02
N ASP A 3 4.39 -3.80 5.68
CA ASP A 3 3.88 -5.06 5.15
C ASP A 3 2.42 -4.87 4.70
N CYS A 4 2.05 -5.58 3.65
CA CYS A 4 0.69 -5.58 3.12
C CYS A 4 -0.25 -6.29 4.10
N ALA A 5 -1.34 -5.63 4.50
CA ALA A 5 -2.32 -6.18 5.44
C ALA A 5 -2.96 -7.51 4.97
N TYR A 6 -3.01 -7.76 3.67
CA TYR A 6 -3.63 -8.96 3.10
C TYR A 6 -2.71 -10.19 3.07
N CYS A 7 -1.40 -9.97 2.94
CA CYS A 7 -0.47 -11.04 2.60
C CYS A 7 0.84 -10.99 3.39
N GLU A 8 0.96 -10.08 4.36
CA GLU A 8 2.11 -9.92 5.28
C GLU A 8 3.46 -9.88 4.56
N ARG A 9 3.44 -9.35 3.33
CA ARG A 9 4.59 -9.22 2.44
C ARG A 9 4.99 -7.76 2.29
N PRO A 10 6.28 -7.47 2.09
CA PRO A 10 6.76 -6.11 1.98
C PRO A 10 6.13 -5.37 0.82
N LEU A 11 5.76 -4.11 1.07
CA LEU A 11 5.40 -3.19 0.02
C LEU A 11 6.66 -2.74 -0.73
N LEU A 12 6.57 -2.78 -2.06
CA LEU A 12 7.64 -2.43 -2.97
C LEU A 12 7.19 -1.21 -3.79
N CYS A 13 8.12 -0.32 -4.11
CA CYS A 13 7.82 0.78 -5.00
C CYS A 13 7.40 0.26 -6.39
N ASP A 14 6.34 0.83 -6.97
CA ASP A 14 5.88 0.43 -8.30
C ASP A 14 6.92 0.72 -9.39
N GLY A 15 7.49 1.92 -9.39
CA GLY A 15 8.51 2.32 -10.37
C GLY A 15 9.88 1.72 -10.10
N CYS A 16 10.38 1.86 -8.87
CA CYS A 16 11.75 1.47 -8.53
C CYS A 16 11.90 -0.02 -8.14
N GLY A 17 10.82 -0.67 -7.68
CA GLY A 17 10.86 -2.03 -7.15
C GLY A 17 11.54 -2.18 -5.78
N THR A 18 12.01 -1.08 -5.19
CA THR A 18 12.72 -1.08 -3.90
C THR A 18 11.73 -1.21 -2.73
N PRO A 19 12.02 -2.03 -1.71
CA PRO A 19 11.22 -2.08 -0.49
C PRO A 19 11.37 -0.78 0.28
N PHE A 20 10.27 -0.27 0.82
CA PHE A 20 10.32 0.90 1.69
C PHE A 20 10.71 0.51 3.11
N VAL A 21 11.73 1.18 3.62
CA VAL A 21 12.22 1.02 4.99
C VAL A 21 12.17 2.40 5.64
N PRO A 22 11.21 2.67 6.54
CA PRO A 22 11.18 3.92 7.29
C PRO A 22 12.45 4.04 8.14
N SER A 23 12.94 5.27 8.32
CA SER A 23 14.20 5.52 9.03
C SER A 23 14.04 5.40 10.54
N SER A 24 12.82 5.64 11.05
CA SER A 24 12.49 5.50 12.46
C SER A 24 11.11 4.85 12.69
N PRO A 25 10.89 4.24 13.87
CA PRO A 25 9.58 3.69 14.22
C PRO A 25 8.48 4.76 14.34
N GLU A 26 8.81 6.01 14.71
CA GLU A 26 7.84 7.10 14.72
C GLU A 26 7.38 7.47 13.30
N GLU A 27 8.29 7.45 12.32
CA GLU A 27 7.96 7.66 10.91
C GLU A 27 7.03 6.54 10.41
N TYR A 28 7.34 5.29 10.76
CA TYR A 28 6.45 4.16 10.48
C TYR A 28 5.05 4.37 11.06
N GLN A 29 4.95 4.72 12.35
CA GLN A 29 3.67 4.94 13.03
C GLN A 29 2.88 6.08 12.41
N ALA A 30 3.54 7.19 12.05
CA ALA A 30 2.89 8.31 11.39
C ALA A 30 2.31 7.94 10.01
N LEU A 31 2.98 7.04 9.29
CA LEU A 31 2.53 6.51 8.00
C LEU A 31 1.47 5.41 8.14
N SER A 32 1.51 4.60 9.19
CA SER A 32 0.50 3.57 9.45
C SER A 32 -0.81 4.16 9.96
N TRP A 33 -0.75 5.28 10.70
CA TRP A 33 -1.94 5.93 11.26
C TRP A 33 -2.70 6.78 10.26
N ARG A 34 -2.01 7.24 9.23
CA ARG A 34 -2.61 8.03 8.17
C ARG A 34 -2.90 7.08 7.03
N ASP A 35 -4.20 6.91 6.76
CA ASP A 35 -4.83 6.32 5.58
C ASP A 35 -4.38 7.08 4.30
N THR A 36 -3.08 7.18 4.11
CA THR A 36 -2.42 8.08 3.18
C THR A 36 -1.47 7.26 2.33
N PRO A 37 -1.56 7.41 1.00
CA PRO A 37 -0.69 6.69 0.10
C PRO A 37 0.78 7.01 0.36
N ILE A 38 1.57 5.98 0.60
CA ILE A 38 3.00 6.10 0.88
C ILE A 38 3.75 6.17 -0.44
N ARG A 39 4.58 7.20 -0.59
CA ARG A 39 5.39 7.44 -1.80
C ARG A 39 6.84 7.06 -1.55
N CYS A 40 7.46 6.48 -2.56
CA CYS A 40 8.88 6.17 -2.56
C CYS A 40 9.70 7.47 -2.53
N PRO A 41 10.63 7.63 -1.58
CA PRO A 41 11.47 8.83 -1.51
C PRO A 41 12.43 8.98 -2.69
N GLY A 42 12.74 7.88 -3.39
CA GLY A 42 13.64 7.90 -4.56
C GLY A 42 12.96 8.34 -5.86
N CYS A 43 11.77 7.81 -6.16
CA CYS A 43 11.07 8.08 -7.43
C CYS A 43 9.69 8.74 -7.29
N GLY A 44 9.18 8.96 -6.08
CA GLY A 44 7.88 9.59 -5.83
C GLY A 44 6.64 8.73 -6.13
N MET A 45 6.86 7.53 -6.66
CA MET A 45 5.83 6.54 -7.01
C MET A 45 5.25 5.86 -5.77
N LEU A 46 4.03 5.35 -5.87
CA LEU A 46 3.35 4.67 -4.78
C LEU A 46 4.01 3.34 -4.42
N LEU A 47 3.92 2.99 -3.14
CA LEU A 47 4.21 1.64 -2.67
C LEU A 47 3.02 0.72 -2.96
N VAL A 48 3.32 -0.43 -3.55
CA VAL A 48 2.35 -1.44 -3.94
C VAL A 48 2.80 -2.80 -3.44
N CYS A 49 1.87 -3.66 -3.10
CA CYS A 49 2.21 -5.06 -2.90
C CYS A 49 2.37 -5.72 -4.27
N ARG A 50 3.58 -6.18 -4.65
CA ARG A 50 3.73 -6.84 -5.97
C ARG A 50 3.04 -8.19 -6.09
N TRP A 51 2.74 -8.84 -4.98
CA TRP A 51 2.03 -10.11 -4.95
C TRP A 51 0.52 -9.92 -5.07
N CYS A 52 0.00 -8.99 -4.28
CA CYS A 52 -1.43 -8.77 -4.12
C CYS A 52 -1.93 -7.70 -5.12
N LYS A 53 -1.00 -6.99 -5.78
CA LYS A 53 -1.20 -5.88 -6.74
C LYS A 53 -2.08 -4.74 -6.21
N SER A 54 -2.44 -4.75 -4.93
CA SER A 54 -3.15 -3.67 -4.30
C SER A 54 -2.20 -2.48 -4.09
N PRO A 55 -2.61 -1.27 -4.49
CA PRO A 55 -1.94 -0.06 -4.02
C PRO A 55 -2.14 0.04 -2.51
N TYR A 56 -1.12 0.50 -1.79
CA TYR A 56 -1.32 0.94 -0.41
C TYR A 56 -1.93 2.34 -0.48
N ASP A 57 -3.22 2.41 -0.70
CA ASP A 57 -4.00 3.66 -0.75
C ASP A 57 -4.51 4.08 0.63
N GLY A 58 -4.05 3.39 1.68
CA GLY A 58 -4.41 3.70 3.06
C GLY A 58 -5.75 3.13 3.46
N ARG A 59 -6.64 2.81 2.50
CA ARG A 59 -8.01 2.39 2.80
C ARG A 59 -7.99 0.99 3.38
N ASP A 60 -8.10 0.91 4.70
CA ASP A 60 -8.55 -0.29 5.39
C ASP A 60 -9.80 -0.77 4.65
N GLY A 61 -9.70 -1.98 4.08
CA GLY A 61 -10.60 -2.45 3.03
C GLY A 61 -12.06 -2.19 3.33
N GLN A 62 -12.63 -1.20 2.63
CA GLN A 62 -13.98 -1.40 2.15
C GLN A 62 -13.80 -2.21 0.86
N PRO A 63 -14.22 -3.50 0.81
CA PRO A 63 -14.40 -4.13 -0.48
C PRO A 63 -15.27 -3.16 -1.27
N GLU A 64 -14.74 -2.61 -2.36
CA GLU A 64 -15.55 -1.87 -3.32
C GLU A 64 -16.69 -2.82 -3.64
N GLY A 65 -17.90 -2.38 -3.28
CA GLY A 65 -19.09 -3.19 -3.44
C GLY A 65 -19.09 -3.70 -4.85
N GLU A 66 -19.10 -5.03 -4.99
CA GLU A 66 -19.80 -5.78 -6.02
C GLU A 66 -20.53 -4.83 -6.97
N ASP A 67 -19.83 -4.43 -8.03
CA ASP A 67 -20.44 -3.76 -9.16
C ASP A 67 -21.62 -4.62 -9.57
N GLY A 68 -22.81 -4.02 -9.47
CA GLY A 68 -24.04 -4.66 -9.88
C GLY A 68 -23.86 -5.26 -11.26
N ASP A 69 -24.01 -6.58 -11.33
CA ASP A 69 -24.28 -7.28 -12.57
C ASP A 69 -25.81 -7.43 -12.67
N PRO A 70 -26.54 -6.53 -13.34
CA PRO A 70 -27.88 -6.83 -13.78
C PRO A 70 -27.78 -7.64 -15.09
N THR A 71 -27.26 -8.87 -15.03
CA THR A 71 -27.55 -9.82 -16.10
C THR A 71 -29.00 -10.28 -15.94
N SER A 72 -29.83 -9.61 -16.74
CA SER A 72 -31.13 -10.00 -17.33
C SER A 72 -31.81 -11.27 -16.84
#